data_AF-A0A926HZ29-F1
#
_entry.id   AF-A0A926HZ29-F1
#
_cell.length_a   1.000
_cell.length_b   1.000
_cell.length_c   1.000
_cell.angle_alpha   90.00
_cell.angle_beta   90.00
_cell.angle_gamma   90.00
#
_symmetry.space_group_name_H-M   'P 1'
#
loop_
_entity.id
_entity.type
_entity.pdbx_description
1 polymer ?
#
loop_
_entity_poly.entity_id
_entity_poly.type
_entity_poly.pdbx_seq_one_letter_code
_entity_poly.pdbx_strand_id
1 'polypeptide(L)'
;MIDSRCGLHCTGCTYKDSCGCLGCIETKGNPFHGECPVAKCCQNKGFVHCGDCPDIPCDLLTQYSCDPEHGDTPSGARIEQCKLWKQEG
;
A
#
# COMPACT_ATOMS: atom_id res chain seq x y z
N MET A 1 -12.12 -1.51 -5.83
CA MET A 1 -11.29 -0.51 -6.56
C MET A 1 -9.91 -0.51 -5.94
N ILE A 2 -8.86 -0.58 -6.76
CA ILE A 2 -7.46 -0.54 -6.31
C ILE A 2 -6.98 0.92 -6.39
N ASP A 3 -6.66 1.53 -5.26
CA ASP A 3 -6.25 2.94 -5.16
C ASP A 3 -4.84 3.13 -4.56
N SER A 4 -4.15 2.02 -4.29
CA SER A 4 -2.75 2.00 -3.88
C SER A 4 -2.09 0.67 -4.24
N ARG A 5 -0.76 0.61 -4.11
CA ARG A 5 0.00 -0.61 -4.34
C ARG A 5 0.03 -1.54 -3.13
N CYS A 6 -0.02 -1.00 -1.91
CA CYS A 6 0.24 -1.74 -0.68
C CYS A 6 -1.01 -2.23 0.06
N GLY A 7 -2.22 -1.90 -0.41
CA GLY A 7 -3.47 -2.23 0.29
C GLY A 7 -3.98 -1.16 1.25
N LEU A 8 -3.25 -0.06 1.43
CA LEU A 8 -3.74 1.08 2.20
C LEU A 8 -4.64 1.96 1.32
N HIS A 9 -5.87 2.25 1.76
CA HIS A 9 -6.80 3.08 0.98
C HIS A 9 -6.34 4.54 0.93
N CYS A 10 -5.89 4.98 -0.24
CA CYS A 10 -5.51 6.39 -0.44
C CYS A 10 -6.74 7.30 -0.58
N THR A 11 -7.89 6.79 -0.99
CA THR A 11 -9.11 7.57 -1.23
C THR A 11 -9.62 8.25 0.05
N GLY A 12 -9.53 7.58 1.21
CA GLY A 12 -9.91 8.12 2.51
C GLY A 12 -8.76 8.66 3.35
N CYS A 13 -7.58 8.88 2.75
CA CYS A 13 -6.38 9.27 3.49
C CYS A 13 -6.39 10.76 3.84
N THR A 14 -6.34 11.09 5.12
CA THR A 14 -6.34 12.48 5.63
C THR A 14 -5.13 13.30 5.20
N TYR A 15 -4.02 12.65 4.84
CA TYR A 15 -2.82 13.33 4.30
C TYR A 15 -3.05 13.98 2.94
N LYS A 16 -4.13 13.64 2.23
CA LYS A 16 -4.52 14.36 1.02
C LYS A 16 -4.88 15.81 1.34
N ASP A 17 -5.63 16.02 2.42
CA ASP A 17 -6.05 17.36 2.85
C ASP A 17 -4.96 18.06 3.66
N SER A 18 -4.32 17.36 4.62
CA SER A 18 -3.36 17.99 5.52
C SER A 18 -1.99 18.29 4.91
N CYS A 19 -1.59 17.51 3.88
CA CYS A 19 -0.28 17.63 3.25
C CYS A 19 -0.35 17.82 1.72
N GLY A 20 -1.54 17.95 1.14
CA GLY A 20 -1.69 18.03 -0.32
C GLY A 20 -1.25 16.75 -1.05
N CYS A 21 -1.26 15.60 -0.37
CA CYS A 21 -0.88 14.32 -0.97
C CYS A 21 -1.84 13.96 -2.12
N LEU A 22 -1.32 13.62 -3.30
CA LEU A 22 -2.17 13.20 -4.43
C LEU A 22 -2.53 11.70 -4.38
N GLY A 23 -1.91 10.93 -3.48
CA GLY A 23 -2.14 9.50 -3.30
C GLY A 23 -1.16 8.61 -4.06
N CYS A 24 -1.14 7.32 -3.73
CA CYS A 24 -0.13 6.37 -4.20
C CYS A 24 -0.11 6.20 -5.73
N ILE A 25 -1.28 6.02 -6.36
CA ILE A 25 -1.38 5.82 -7.81
C ILE A 25 -0.99 7.07 -8.58
N GLU A 26 -1.56 8.22 -8.20
CA GLU A 26 -1.35 9.49 -8.87
C GLU A 26 0.10 9.99 -8.82
N THR A 27 0.77 9.72 -7.71
CA THR A 27 2.18 10.07 -7.52
C THR A 27 3.15 8.99 -8.01
N LYS A 28 2.65 7.90 -8.61
CA LYS A 28 3.46 6.74 -9.03
C LYS A 28 4.31 6.16 -7.89
N GLY A 29 3.77 6.14 -6.68
CA GLY A 29 4.46 5.65 -5.49
C GLY A 29 5.32 6.68 -4.78
N ASN A 30 5.10 7.99 -4.99
CA ASN A 30 5.80 9.08 -4.30
C ASN A 30 4.80 9.95 -3.50
N PRO A 31 4.15 9.43 -2.44
CA PRO A 31 3.26 10.21 -1.58
C PRO A 31 4.00 11.39 -0.90
N PHE A 32 3.31 12.12 -0.03
CA PHE A 32 3.84 13.34 0.63
C PHE A 32 5.22 13.18 1.30
N HIS A 33 5.59 11.97 1.73
CA HIS A 33 6.86 11.66 2.37
C HIS A 33 7.95 11.16 1.41
N GLY A 34 7.76 11.26 0.10
CA GLY A 34 8.71 10.79 -0.92
C GLY A 34 8.47 9.35 -1.39
N GLU A 35 9.49 8.75 -2.02
CA GLU A 35 9.39 7.41 -2.64
C GLU A 35 9.01 6.34 -1.62
N CYS A 36 7.90 5.63 -1.85
CA CYS A 36 7.42 4.55 -1.02
C CYS A 36 8.11 3.22 -1.40
N PRO A 37 8.86 2.57 -0.49
CA PRO A 37 9.56 1.32 -0.79
C PRO A 37 8.63 0.18 -1.23
N VAL A 38 7.44 0.07 -0.61
CA VAL A 38 6.45 -0.95 -0.96
C VAL A 38 5.92 -0.74 -2.38
N ALA A 39 5.57 0.51 -2.73
CA ALA A 39 5.09 0.85 -4.07
C ALA A 39 6.17 0.64 -5.13
N LYS A 40 7.42 1.04 -4.85
CA LYS A 40 8.57 0.79 -5.73
C LYS A 40 8.76 -0.70 -5.99
N CYS A 41 8.76 -1.52 -4.94
CA CYS A 41 8.90 -2.97 -5.04
C CYS A 41 7.80 -3.58 -5.92
N CYS A 42 6.53 -3.25 -5.63
CA CYS A 42 5.37 -3.70 -6.39
C CYS A 42 5.49 -3.35 -7.89
N GLN A 43 5.82 -2.08 -8.18
CA GLN A 43 5.92 -1.58 -9.56
C GLN A 43 7.10 -2.21 -10.32
N ASN A 44 8.26 -2.37 -9.68
CA ASN A 44 9.42 -3.02 -10.29
C ASN A 44 9.16 -4.49 -10.64
N LYS A 45 8.33 -5.18 -9.84
CA LYS A 45 7.89 -6.55 -10.13
C LYS A 45 6.76 -6.61 -11.17
N GLY A 46 6.25 -5.47 -11.64
CA GLY A 46 5.18 -5.40 -12.63
C GLY A 46 3.79 -5.73 -12.07
N PHE A 47 3.60 -5.68 -10.76
CA PHE A 47 2.32 -5.98 -10.12
C PHE A 47 1.42 -4.75 -10.01
N VAL A 48 0.11 -4.97 -10.11
CA VAL A 48 -0.89 -3.91 -9.92
C VAL A 48 -0.98 -3.53 -8.45
N HIS A 49 -0.98 -4.52 -7.56
CA HIS A 49 -0.89 -4.35 -6.11
C HIS A 49 -0.13 -5.53 -5.48
N CYS A 50 0.28 -5.39 -4.22
CA CYS A 50 1.03 -6.42 -3.51
C CYS A 50 0.27 -7.76 -3.42
N GLY A 51 -1.06 -7.76 -3.48
CA GLY A 51 -1.87 -8.99 -3.59
C GLY A 51 -1.57 -9.88 -4.80
N ASP A 52 -0.96 -9.35 -5.87
CA ASP A 52 -0.48 -10.16 -7.01
C ASP A 52 0.89 -10.80 -6.75
N CYS A 53 1.59 -10.40 -5.68
CA CYS A 53 2.88 -10.96 -5.33
C CYS A 53 2.69 -12.39 -4.80
N PRO A 54 3.39 -13.39 -5.37
CA PRO A 54 3.28 -14.78 -4.90
C PRO A 54 3.80 -14.96 -3.46
N ASP A 55 4.66 -14.05 -3.01
CA ASP A 55 5.24 -14.06 -1.67
C ASP A 55 4.37 -13.33 -0.61
N ILE A 56 3.12 -12.98 -0.90
CA ILE A 56 2.31 -12.19 0.05
C ILE A 56 1.84 -13.04 1.26
N PRO A 57 1.99 -12.55 2.51
CA PRO A 57 2.67 -11.31 2.90
C PRO A 57 4.20 -11.49 2.94
N CYS A 58 4.91 -10.66 2.19
CA CYS A 58 6.37 -10.64 2.22
C CYS A 58 6.85 -9.72 3.34
N ASP A 59 8.10 -9.92 3.79
CA ASP A 59 8.68 -9.18 4.91
C ASP A 59 8.55 -7.66 4.77
N LEU A 60 8.75 -7.12 3.56
CA LEU A 60 8.61 -5.69 3.31
C LEU A 60 7.18 -5.20 3.58
N LEU A 61 6.15 -5.93 3.13
CA LEU A 61 4.77 -5.52 3.39
C LEU A 61 4.42 -5.70 4.87
N THR A 62 4.88 -6.80 5.48
CA THR A 62 4.67 -7.11 6.90
C THR A 62 5.27 -6.04 7.80
N GLN A 63 6.50 -5.60 7.53
CA GLN A 63 7.15 -4.51 8.27
C GLN A 63 6.27 -3.25 8.28
N TYR A 64 5.72 -2.86 7.12
CA TYR A 64 4.90 -1.65 7.04
C TYR A 64 3.49 -1.81 7.60
N SER A 65 2.95 -3.03 7.62
CA SER A 65 1.58 -3.32 8.08
C SER A 65 1.52 -3.61 9.58
N CYS A 66 2.59 -4.17 10.14
CA CYS A 66 2.63 -4.69 11.49
C CYS A 66 3.66 -3.96 12.39
N ASP A 67 4.24 -2.85 11.94
CA ASP A 67 5.09 -2.02 12.78
C ASP A 67 4.33 -1.56 14.04
N PRO A 68 4.91 -1.70 15.26
CA PRO A 68 4.21 -1.36 16.50
C PRO A 68 3.83 0.12 16.65
N GLU A 69 4.55 1.03 15.99
CA GLU A 69 4.38 2.49 16.14
C GLU A 69 3.72 3.13 14.91
N HIS A 70 4.04 2.63 13.72
CA HIS A 70 3.66 3.20 12.42
C HIS A 70 2.89 2.23 11.53
N GLY A 71 2.54 1.05 12.04
CA GLY A 71 1.79 0.04 11.32
C GLY A 71 0.30 0.34 11.21
N ASP A 72 -0.43 -0.63 10.69
CA ASP A 72 -1.87 -0.53 10.54
C ASP A 72 -2.60 -0.65 11.89
N THR A 73 -3.81 -0.09 11.96
CA THR A 73 -4.74 -0.33 13.06
C THR A 73 -6.08 -0.81 12.46
N PRO A 74 -6.44 -2.11 12.56
CA PRO A 74 -5.67 -3.18 13.20
C PRO A 74 -4.39 -3.55 12.42
N SER A 75 -3.40 -4.10 13.13
CA SER A 75 -2.17 -4.63 12.53
C SER A 75 -2.51 -5.66 11.46
N GLY A 76 -1.86 -5.58 10.28
CA GLY A 76 -2.16 -6.44 9.15
C GLY A 76 -3.24 -5.94 8.18
N ALA A 77 -3.91 -4.80 8.45
CA ALA A 77 -5.09 -4.39 7.66
C ALA A 77 -4.82 -4.26 6.15
N ARG A 78 -3.68 -3.69 5.74
CA ARG A 78 -3.34 -3.56 4.31
C ARG A 78 -3.02 -4.90 3.64
N ILE A 79 -2.55 -5.89 4.40
CA ILE A 79 -2.30 -7.25 3.91
C ILE A 79 -3.65 -7.91 3.57
N GLU A 80 -4.62 -7.83 4.47
CA GLU A 80 -5.95 -8.37 4.23
C GLU A 80 -6.63 -7.67 3.05
N GLN A 81 -6.48 -6.34 2.94
CA GLN A 81 -6.98 -5.61 1.77
C GLN A 81 -6.36 -6.08 0.45
N CYS A 82 -5.05 -6.36 0.43
CA CYS A 82 -4.39 -6.92 -0.75
C CYS A 82 -4.96 -8.29 -1.13
N LYS A 83 -5.27 -9.15 -0.16
CA LYS A 83 -5.89 -10.47 -0.41
C LYS A 83 -7.30 -10.33 -0.98
N LEU A 84 -8.07 -9.35 -0.51
CA LEU A 84 -9.40 -9.04 -1.06
C LEU A 84 -9.30 -8.57 -2.51
N TRP A 85 -8.42 -7.61 -2.81
CA TRP A 85 -8.22 -7.15 -4.19
C TRP A 85 -7.78 -8.27 -5.13
N LYS A 86 -6.99 -9.23 -4.63
CA LYS A 86 -6.61 -10.41 -5.43
C LYS A 86 -7.78 -11.31 -5.79
N GLN A 87 -8.82 -11.37 -4.96
CA GLN A 87 -10.02 -12.18 -5.21
C GLN A 87 -11.04 -11.46 -6.11
N GLU A 88 -10.96 -10.13 -6.21
CA GLU A 88 -11.81 -9.32 -7.08
C GLU A 88 -11.36 -9.34 -8.56
N GLY A 89 -10.29 -10.08 -8.90
CA GLY A 89 -9.66 -10.13 -10.23
C GLY A 89 -9.40 -11.53 -10.78
#